data_AF-A0A661SRA3-F1
#
_entry.id   AF-A0A661SRA3-F1
#
_cell.length_a   1.000
_cell.length_b   1.000
_cell.length_c   1.000
_cell.angle_alpha   90.00
_cell.angle_beta   90.00
_cell.angle_gamma   90.00
#
_symmetry.space_group_name_H-M   'P 1'
#
loop_
_entity.id
_entity.type
_entity.pdbx_description
1 polymer ?
#
loop_
_entity_poly.entity_id
_entity_poly.type
_entity_poly.pdbx_seq_one_letter_code
_entity_poly.pdbx_strand_id
1 'polypeptide(L)' 'IGDSPNQKPIICIELKKDGKKINKNEIKKELLNLSARHVMTEDIKTILFHKSFPVDVRHNSKIFREKLAVWAK' A
#
# COMPACT_ATOMS: atom_id res chain seq x y z
N ILE A 1 -10.28 1.81 2.24
CA ILE A 1 -10.80 0.94 3.33
C ILE A 1 -12.01 1.58 3.98
N GLY A 2 -12.87 0.79 4.60
CA GLY A 2 -14.18 1.24 5.10
C GLY A 2 -15.31 0.96 4.11
N ASP A 3 -16.54 1.24 4.53
CA ASP A 3 -17.75 0.98 3.77
C ASP A 3 -18.18 2.24 3.00
N SER A 4 -18.87 2.03 1.87
CA SER A 4 -19.40 3.14 1.06
C SER A 4 -20.43 3.95 1.87
N PRO A 5 -20.43 5.30 1.82
CA PRO A 5 -19.55 6.18 1.02
C PRO A 5 -18.28 6.66 1.76
N ASN A 6 -18.04 6.21 3.00
CA ASN A 6 -17.01 6.73 3.89
C ASN A 6 -15.64 6.05 3.72
N GLN A 7 -15.31 5.65 2.49
CA GLN A 7 -14.07 4.95 2.20
C GLN A 7 -12.87 5.89 2.27
N LYS A 8 -11.80 5.47 2.93
CA LYS A 8 -10.52 6.20 2.98
C LYS A 8 -9.49 5.59 2.03
N PRO A 9 -8.79 6.38 1.20
CA PRO A 9 -7.74 5.87 0.35
C PRO A 9 -6.49 5.53 1.18
N ILE A 10 -5.82 4.44 0.79
CA ILE A 10 -4.60 3.95 1.45
C ILE A 10 -3.59 3.46 0.41
N ILE A 11 -2.32 3.38 0.78
CA ILE A 11 -1.29 2.69 -0.02
C ILE A 11 -0.83 1.44 0.73
N CYS A 12 -0.84 0.31 0.03
CA CYS A 12 -0.22 -0.93 0.47
C CYS A 12 1.12 -1.11 -0.25
N ILE A 13 2.16 -1.55 0.48
CA ILE A 13 3.52 -1.70 -0.04
C ILE A 13 4.06 -3.09 0.27
N GLU A 14 4.64 -3.75 -0.72
CA GLU A 14 5.51 -4.90 -0.54
C GLU A 14 6.96 -4.46 -0.81
N LEU A 15 7.86 -4.74 0.13
CA LEU A 15 9.29 -4.44 -0.04
C LEU A 15 9.99 -5.61 -0.74
N LYS A 16 10.93 -5.29 -1.64
CA LYS A 16 11.83 -6.29 -2.20
C LYS A 16 12.69 -6.92 -1.10
N LYS A 17 12.95 -8.23 -1.23
CA LYS A 17 13.77 -9.02 -0.29
C LYS A 17 15.24 -9.05 -0.73
N ASP A 18 15.79 -7.92 -1.13
CA ASP A 18 17.14 -7.80 -1.68
C ASP A 18 18.24 -7.65 -0.61
N GLY A 19 17.96 -8.10 0.62
CA GLY A 19 18.94 -8.16 1.72
C GLY A 19 19.31 -6.81 2.34
N LYS A 20 18.88 -5.69 1.76
CA LYS A 20 19.10 -4.35 2.33
C LYS A 20 18.16 -4.12 3.50
N LYS A 21 18.70 -3.59 4.60
CA LYS A 21 17.90 -3.16 5.75
C LYS A 21 17.15 -1.89 5.36
N ILE A 22 15.90 -2.06 4.91
CA ILE A 22 15.04 -0.94 4.52
C ILE A 22 14.37 -0.33 5.77
N ASN A 23 14.52 0.98 5.94
CA ASN A 23 13.83 1.73 6.98
C ASN A 23 12.39 2.06 6.55
N LYS A 24 11.43 1.28 7.06
CA LYS A 24 10.00 1.47 6.76
C LYS A 24 9.47 2.85 7.16
N ASN A 25 10.00 3.45 8.21
CA ASN A 25 9.54 4.76 8.69
C ASN A 25 9.96 5.88 7.74
N GLU A 26 11.17 5.79 7.20
CA GLU A 26 11.69 6.73 6.21
C GLU A 26 10.89 6.65 4.91
N ILE A 27 10.69 5.45 4.37
CA ILE A 27 9.84 5.24 3.18
C ILE A 27 8.42 5.77 3.42
N LYS A 28 7.83 5.48 4.58
CA LYS A 28 6.49 5.97 4.92
C LYS A 28 6.44 7.50 4.87
N LYS A 29 7.43 8.18 5.45
CA LYS A 29 7.51 9.64 5.44
C LYS A 29 7.68 10.20 4.03
N GLU A 30 8.57 9.62 3.23
CA GLU A 30 8.79 10.04 1.84
C GLU A 30 7.55 9.88 0.98
N LEU A 31 6.84 8.75 1.11
CA LEU A 31 5.62 8.50 0.34
C LEU A 31 4.48 9.43 0.76
N LEU A 32 4.29 9.69 2.05
CA LEU A 32 3.31 10.67 2.51
C LEU A 32 3.64 12.08 2.00
N ASN A 33 4.93 12.46 2.02
CA ASN A 33 5.38 13.74 1.46
C ASN A 33 5.15 13.81 -0.06
N LEU A 34 5.38 12.72 -0.79
CA LEU A 34 5.12 12.66 -2.22
C LEU A 34 3.63 12.77 -2.53
N SER A 35 2.79 11.99 -1.83
CA SER A 35 1.34 12.02 -1.97
C SER A 35 0.75 13.40 -1.68
N ALA A 36 1.26 14.10 -0.66
CA ALA A 36 0.84 15.45 -0.31
C ALA A 36 1.17 16.52 -1.36
N ARG A 37 2.08 16.24 -2.31
CA ARG A 37 2.43 17.18 -3.39
C ARG A 37 1.52 17.10 -4.61
N HIS A 38 0.61 16.14 -4.66
CA HIS A 38 -0.28 15.91 -5.79
C HIS A 38 -1.74 15.87 -5.34
N VAL A 39 -2.58 16.75 -5.90
CA VAL A 39 -4.01 16.88 -5.57
C VAL A 39 -4.75 15.54 -5.62
N MET A 40 -4.47 14.68 -6.61
CA MET A 40 -5.16 13.39 -6.75
C MET A 40 -4.83 12.38 -5.64
N THR A 41 -3.77 12.61 -4.87
CA THR A 41 -3.27 11.67 -3.86
C THR A 41 -3.09 12.31 -2.48
N GLU A 42 -3.40 13.60 -2.33
CA GLU A 42 -3.13 14.34 -1.10
C GLU A 42 -3.92 13.79 0.11
N ASP A 43 -5.08 13.19 -0.14
CA ASP A 43 -5.94 12.56 0.87
C ASP A 43 -5.41 11.22 1.37
N ILE A 44 -4.36 10.66 0.76
CA ILE A 44 -3.72 9.43 1.22
C ILE A 44 -2.90 9.72 2.47
N LYS A 45 -3.44 9.38 3.64
CA LYS A 45 -2.77 9.55 4.93
C LYS A 45 -2.25 8.24 5.54
N THR A 46 -2.58 7.10 4.94
CA THR A 46 -2.30 5.78 5.50
C THR A 46 -1.45 4.96 4.54
N ILE A 47 -0.29 4.52 5.05
CA ILE A 47 0.63 3.61 4.36
C ILE A 47 0.75 2.34 5.18
N LEU A 48 0.53 1.18 4.56
CA LEU A 48 0.63 -0.13 5.18
C LEU A 48 1.67 -1.00 4.46
N PHE A 49 2.46 -1.75 5.23
CA PHE A 49 3.46 -2.68 4.68
C PHE A 49 2.95 -4.11 4.76
N HIS A 50 2.77 -4.74 3.61
CA HIS A 50 2.39 -6.14 3.47
C HIS A 50 3.64 -7.02 3.29
N LYS A 51 3.63 -8.23 3.83
CA LYS A 51 4.78 -9.15 3.74
C LYS A 51 5.02 -9.68 2.32
N SER A 52 3.93 -9.99 1.60
CA SER A 52 3.94 -10.51 0.23
C SER A 52 2.54 -10.37 -0.35
N PHE A 53 2.36 -9.62 -1.42
CA PHE A 53 1.04 -9.37 -1.99
C PHE A 53 0.38 -10.65 -2.47
N PRO A 54 -0.95 -10.77 -2.27
CA PRO A 54 -1.70 -11.85 -2.86
C PRO A 54 -1.72 -11.64 -4.37
N VAL A 55 -1.07 -12.52 -5.12
CA VAL A 55 -1.04 -12.50 -6.58
C VAL A 55 -1.68 -13.75 -7.15
N ASP A 56 -2.03 -13.70 -8.43
CA ASP A 56 -2.48 -14.87 -9.18
C ASP A 56 -1.42 -15.99 -9.12
N VAL A 57 -1.79 -17.15 -8.55
CA VAL A 57 -0.86 -18.27 -8.35
C VAL A 57 -0.42 -18.96 -9.64
N ARG A 58 -1.17 -18.80 -10.74
CA ARG A 58 -0.85 -19.44 -12.02
C ARG A 58 0.21 -18.68 -12.79
N HIS A 59 0.32 -17.36 -12.58
CA HIS A 59 1.18 -16.49 -13.39
C HIS A 59 1.92 -15.38 -12.62
N ASN A 60 1.70 -15.25 -11.30
CA ASN A 60 2.23 -14.20 -10.43
C ASN A 60 2.13 -12.77 -11.01
N SER A 61 1.13 -12.53 -11.85
CA SER A 61 1.08 -11.38 -12.75
C SER A 61 0.11 -10.27 -12.30
N LYS A 62 -0.84 -10.59 -11.42
CA LYS A 62 -1.88 -9.65 -10.98
C LYS A 62 -2.05 -9.69 -9.47
N ILE A 63 -2.04 -8.51 -8.85
CA ILE A 63 -2.33 -8.31 -7.42
C ILE A 63 -3.84 -8.37 -7.18
N PHE A 64 -4.28 -9.22 -6.24
CA PHE A 64 -5.66 -9.32 -5.79
C PHE A 64 -5.97 -8.23 -4.75
N ARG A 65 -6.53 -7.11 -5.23
CA ARG A 65 -6.85 -5.94 -4.40
C ARG A 65 -7.93 -6.22 -3.37
N GLU A 66 -8.83 -7.14 -3.65
CA GLU A 66 -9.94 -7.53 -2.77
C GLU A 66 -9.42 -8.20 -1.50
N LYS A 67 -8.43 -9.09 -1.66
CA LYS A 67 -7.75 -9.74 -0.54
C LYS A 67 -6.94 -8.73 0.28
N LEU A 68 -6.26 -7.79 -0.39
CA LEU A 68 -5.57 -6.70 0.30
C LEU A 68 -6.53 -5.77 1.04
N ALA A 69 -7.71 -5.49 0.49
CA ALA A 69 -8.71 -4.64 1.12
C ALA A 69 -9.27 -5.27 2.40
N VAL A 70 -9.48 -6.59 2.43
CA VAL A 70 -9.88 -7.31 3.64
C VAL A 70 -8.79 -7.27 4.70
N TRP A 71 -7.52 -7.47 4.31
CA TRP A 71 -6.38 -7.40 5.23
C TRP A 71 -6.16 -6.00 5.80
N ALA A 72 -6.38 -4.96 4.99
CA ALA A 72 -6.10 -3.58 5.35
C ALA A 72 -7.22 -2.88 6.14
N LYS A 73 -8.36 -3.55 6.36
CA LYS A 73 -9.47 -3.01 7.15
C LYS A 73 -9.05 -2.66 8.57
#